data_AF-A0A3P6U5Q7-F1
#
_entry.id   AF-A0A3P6U5Q7-F1
#
_cell.length_a   1.000
_cell.length_b   1.000
_cell.length_c   1.000
_cell.angle_alpha   90.00
_cell.angle_beta   90.00
_cell.angle_gamma   90.00
#
_symmetry.space_group_name_H-M   'P 1'
#
loop_
_entity.id
_entity.type
_entity.pdbx_description
1 polymer ?
#
loop_
_entity_poly.entity_id
_entity_poly.type
_entity_poly.pdbx_seq_one_letter_code
_entity_poly.pdbx_strand_id
1 'polypeptide(L)'
;MVRGERVENDGIVERDAYEALCRGEAPKVDPSEEKLLYCYLKMDRPFLRLAPIKVEILRLDPLAVLFKEVMSEEEMEVIKTAAIPKLERATVKAGDGSTVTVDYRISKR
;
A
#
# COMPACT_ATOMS: atom_id res chain seq x y z
N MET A 1 20.38 -29.53 -1.06
CA MET A 1 20.86 -28.15 -1.17
C MET A 1 19.92 -27.25 -0.41
N VAL A 2 20.29 -26.93 0.84
CA VAL A 2 19.56 -26.00 1.70
C VAL A 2 19.73 -24.61 1.10
N ARG A 3 18.67 -24.02 0.55
CA ARG A 3 18.65 -22.62 0.08
C ARG A 3 17.52 -21.92 0.80
N GLY A 4 17.86 -21.22 1.88
CA GLY A 4 16.90 -20.48 2.69
C GLY A 4 17.28 -20.33 4.16
N GLU A 5 18.55 -20.48 4.55
CA GLU A 5 18.94 -20.13 5.91
C GLU A 5 19.02 -18.60 6.04
N ARG A 6 18.26 -18.12 7.03
CA ARG A 6 18.13 -16.73 7.45
C ARG A 6 19.48 -16.24 7.95
N VAL A 7 19.94 -15.10 7.44
CA VAL A 7 20.95 -14.32 8.16
C VAL A 7 20.17 -13.39 9.09
N GLU A 8 20.06 -13.77 10.36
CA GLU A 8 19.54 -12.87 11.39
C GLU A 8 20.55 -11.74 11.58
N ASN A 9 20.09 -10.48 11.45
CA ASN A 9 20.93 -9.28 11.41
C ASN A 9 21.89 -9.18 10.20
N ASP A 10 21.34 -9.05 8.99
CA ASP A 10 22.06 -8.56 7.79
C ASP A 10 22.61 -7.12 7.96
N GLY A 11 22.33 -6.44 9.08
CA GLY A 11 22.66 -5.04 9.32
C GLY A 11 21.78 -4.03 8.57
N ILE A 12 20.73 -4.50 7.89
CA ILE A 12 19.81 -3.68 7.10
C ILE A 12 18.59 -3.30 7.95
N VAL A 13 18.74 -2.25 8.76
CA VAL A 13 17.72 -1.73 9.69
C VAL A 13 16.35 -1.50 9.03
N GLU A 14 16.33 -1.06 7.77
CA GLU A 14 15.10 -0.81 6.99
C GLU A 14 14.29 -2.08 6.71
N ARG A 15 14.96 -3.23 6.54
CA ARG A 15 14.25 -4.51 6.31
C ARG A 15 13.53 -4.94 7.57
N ASP A 16 14.22 -4.88 8.70
CA ASP A 16 13.65 -5.25 10.01
C ASP A 16 12.48 -4.32 10.37
N ALA A 17 12.62 -3.01 10.12
CA ALA A 17 11.55 -2.03 10.31
C ALA A 17 10.33 -2.31 9.41
N TYR A 18 10.55 -2.63 8.13
CA TYR A 18 9.48 -2.97 7.21
C TYR A 18 8.76 -4.27 7.62
N GLU A 19 9.51 -5.31 7.97
CA GLU A 19 8.93 -6.58 8.42
C GLU A 19 8.17 -6.44 9.74
N ALA A 20 8.62 -5.56 10.64
CA ALA A 20 7.89 -5.19 11.84
C ALA A 20 6.51 -4.58 11.51
N LEU A 21 6.40 -3.76 10.46
CA LEU A 21 5.10 -3.26 9.99
C LEU A 21 4.17 -4.40 9.54
N CYS A 22 4.70 -5.42 8.86
CA CYS A 22 3.92 -6.60 8.44
C CYS A 22 3.42 -7.44 9.63
N ARG A 23 4.10 -7.39 10.78
CA ARG A 23 3.69 -8.04 12.03
C ARG A 23 2.77 -7.18 12.90
N GLY A 24 2.48 -5.94 12.47
CA GLY A 24 1.67 -5.00 13.24
C GLY A 24 2.43 -4.31 14.39
N GLU A 25 3.76 -4.40 14.41
CA GLU A 25 4.64 -3.72 15.38
C GLU A 25 4.87 -2.25 15.00
N ALA A 26 3.91 -1.62 14.31
CA ALA A 26 4.03 -0.24 13.87
C ALA A 26 4.05 0.70 15.09
N PRO A 27 4.86 1.78 15.06
CA PRO A 27 4.80 2.83 16.06
C PRO A 27 3.36 3.36 16.15
N LYS A 28 2.87 3.54 17.39
CA LYS A 28 1.56 4.17 17.59
C LYS A 28 1.63 5.62 17.11
N VAL A 29 0.54 6.07 16.48
CA VAL A 29 0.36 7.47 16.12
C VAL A 29 0.34 8.30 17.40
N ASP A 30 0.92 9.50 17.36
CA ASP A 30 0.90 10.38 18.52
C ASP A 30 -0.56 10.78 18.84
N PRO A 31 -1.00 10.73 20.11
CA PRO A 31 -2.37 11.05 20.48
C PRO A 31 -2.80 12.48 20.11
N SER A 32 -1.87 13.41 19.93
CA SER A 32 -2.18 14.76 19.44
C SER A 32 -2.52 14.77 17.95
N GLU A 33 -1.85 13.95 17.15
CA GLU A 33 -2.14 13.77 15.72
C GLU A 33 -3.41 12.95 15.50
N GLU A 34 -3.63 11.90 16.29
CA GLU A 34 -4.79 11.03 16.18
C GLU A 34 -6.11 11.79 16.39
N LYS A 35 -6.12 12.77 17.30
CA LYS A 35 -7.28 13.66 17.54
C LYS A 35 -7.66 14.53 16.35
N LEU A 36 -6.73 14.78 15.43
CA LEU A 36 -6.96 15.56 14.23
C LEU A 36 -7.52 14.71 13.08
N LEU A 37 -7.51 13.38 13.21
CA LEU A 37 -8.06 12.46 12.22
C LEU A 37 -9.58 12.45 12.32
N TYR A 38 -10.25 12.51 11.18
CA TYR A 38 -11.71 12.47 11.11
C TYR A 38 -12.21 11.77 9.85
N CYS A 39 -13.46 11.33 9.93
CA CYS A 39 -14.20 10.77 8.81
C CYS A 39 -15.19 11.79 8.27
N TYR A 40 -15.38 11.83 6.95
CA TYR A 40 -16.39 12.68 6.33
C TYR A 40 -16.99 12.04 5.08
N LEU A 41 -18.16 12.55 4.68
CA LEU A 41 -18.81 12.17 3.44
C LEU A 41 -18.40 13.15 2.33
N LYS A 42 -17.76 12.63 1.29
CA LYS A 42 -17.40 13.43 0.11
C LYS A 42 -18.60 13.54 -0.83
N MET A 43 -19.08 14.77 -1.01
CA MET A 43 -20.29 15.12 -1.77
C MET A 43 -20.06 16.31 -2.72
N ASP A 44 -18.83 16.50 -3.19
CA ASP A 44 -18.40 17.66 -4.00
C ASP A 44 -18.93 17.65 -5.45
N ARG A 45 -19.51 16.54 -5.91
CA ARG A 45 -20.11 16.40 -7.24
C ARG A 45 -21.62 16.15 -7.15
N PRO A 46 -22.43 16.58 -8.15
CA PRO A 46 -23.89 16.38 -8.12
C PRO A 46 -24.31 14.92 -7.90
N PHE A 47 -23.63 13.97 -8.55
CA PHE A 47 -23.88 12.54 -8.36
C PHE A 47 -23.57 12.07 -6.93
N LEU A 48 -22.48 12.57 -6.34
CA LEU A 48 -22.07 12.20 -4.97
C LEU A 48 -22.99 12.76 -3.88
N ARG A 49 -23.94 13.63 -4.22
CA ARG A 49 -25.03 14.00 -3.30
C ARG A 49 -26.04 12.86 -3.11
N LEU A 50 -26.20 12.00 -4.11
CA LEU A 50 -27.06 10.82 -4.06
C LEU A 50 -26.31 9.59 -3.55
N ALA A 51 -25.02 9.47 -3.91
CA ALA A 51 -24.13 8.40 -3.47
C ALA A 51 -22.85 8.98 -2.85
N PRO A 52 -22.89 9.44 -1.58
CA PRO A 52 -21.71 10.00 -0.91
C PRO A 52 -20.62 8.95 -0.72
N ILE A 53 -19.36 9.35 -0.95
CA ILE A 53 -18.22 8.48 -0.67
C ILE A 53 -17.79 8.64 0.79
N LYS A 54 -17.63 7.53 1.49
CA LYS A 54 -17.11 7.47 2.86
C LYS A 54 -15.59 7.66 2.83
N VAL A 55 -15.10 8.72 3.46
CA VAL A 55 -13.68 9.06 3.49
C VAL A 55 -13.17 9.08 4.93
N GLU A 56 -12.03 8.45 5.15
CA GLU A 56 -11.34 8.41 6.44
C GLU A 56 -9.90 8.90 6.27
N ILE A 57 -9.51 9.89 7.07
CA ILE A 57 -8.12 10.38 7.08
C ILE A 57 -7.33 9.49 8.04
N LEU A 58 -6.31 8.80 7.53
CA LEU A 58 -5.44 7.91 8.31
C LEU A 58 -4.18 8.62 8.82
N ARG A 59 -3.73 9.67 8.12
CA ARG A 59 -2.55 10.45 8.47
C ARG A 59 -2.61 11.82 7.80
N LEU A 60 -2.09 12.85 8.46
CA LEU A 60 -2.02 14.21 7.90
C LEU A 60 -0.70 14.50 7.20
N ASP A 61 0.41 13.94 7.69
CA ASP A 61 1.75 14.12 7.11
C ASP A 61 2.52 12.79 7.01
N PRO A 62 2.76 12.26 5.79
CA PRO A 62 2.10 12.64 4.55
C PRO A 62 0.59 12.34 4.60
N LEU A 63 -0.21 13.12 3.88
CA LEU A 63 -1.66 12.92 3.83
C LEU A 63 -2.01 11.54 3.27
N ALA A 64 -2.59 10.69 4.11
CA ALA A 64 -3.07 9.36 3.75
C ALA A 64 -4.58 9.28 4.01
N VAL A 65 -5.34 8.93 2.97
CA VAL A 65 -6.80 8.92 2.99
C VAL A 65 -7.31 7.57 2.48
N LEU A 66 -8.23 6.98 3.23
CA LEU A 66 -8.92 5.74 2.89
C LEU A 66 -10.32 6.05 2.39
N PHE A 67 -10.64 5.59 1.18
CA PHE A 67 -11.99 5.62 0.66
C PHE A 67 -12.64 4.25 0.90
N LYS A 68 -13.77 4.24 1.62
CA LYS A 68 -14.50 3.02 1.97
C LYS A 68 -15.63 2.76 0.99
N GLU A 69 -15.77 1.49 0.58
CA GLU A 69 -16.91 0.98 -0.21
C GLU A 69 -17.15 1.76 -1.51
N VAL A 70 -16.08 2.19 -2.18
CA VAL A 70 -16.18 2.93 -3.46
C VAL A 70 -16.58 2.03 -4.62
N MET A 71 -16.40 0.72 -4.48
CA MET A 71 -16.59 -0.27 -5.53
C MET A 71 -17.30 -1.49 -4.94
N SER A 72 -18.28 -2.00 -5.68
CA SER A 72 -19.01 -3.23 -5.35
C SER A 72 -18.17 -4.48 -5.65
N GLU A 73 -18.56 -5.63 -5.08
CA GLU A 73 -17.87 -6.90 -5.36
C GLU A 73 -17.95 -7.31 -6.84
N GLU A 74 -19.07 -7.05 -7.50
CA GLU A 74 -19.26 -7.35 -8.92
C GLU A 74 -18.27 -6.56 -9.78
N GLU A 75 -18.12 -5.25 -9.52
CA GLU A 75 -17.15 -4.39 -10.21
C GLU A 75 -15.72 -4.86 -9.96
N MET A 76 -15.40 -5.28 -8.72
CA MET A 76 -14.09 -5.84 -8.40
C MET A 76 -13.80 -7.12 -9.20
N GLU A 77 -14.78 -8.02 -9.35
CA GLU A 77 -14.61 -9.25 -10.14
C GLU A 77 -14.41 -8.99 -11.63
N VAL A 78 -15.11 -7.98 -12.18
CA VAL A 78 -14.91 -7.55 -13.57
C VAL A 78 -13.47 -7.06 -13.77
N ILE A 79 -12.95 -6.23 -12.86
CA ILE A 79 -11.57 -5.73 -12.93
C ILE A 79 -10.57 -6.88 -12.83
N LYS A 80 -10.76 -7.81 -11.88
CA LYS A 80 -9.88 -8.98 -11.73
C LYS A 80 -9.85 -9.80 -13.01
N THR A 81 -11.01 -10.14 -13.56
CA THR A 81 -11.13 -10.94 -14.78
C THR A 81 -10.44 -10.28 -15.98
N ALA A 82 -10.59 -8.95 -16.10
CA ALA A 82 -9.94 -8.18 -17.16
C ALA A 82 -8.41 -8.03 -16.96
N ALA A 83 -7.93 -8.00 -15.72
CA ALA A 83 -6.53 -7.79 -15.36
C ALA A 83 -5.68 -9.07 -15.39
N ILE A 84 -6.23 -10.21 -14.94
CA ILE A 84 -5.53 -11.51 -14.87
C ILE A 84 -4.76 -11.86 -16.16
N PRO A 85 -5.35 -11.82 -17.37
CA PRO A 85 -4.64 -12.20 -18.60
C PRO A 85 -3.52 -11.21 -19.00
N LYS A 86 -3.47 -10.03 -18.39
CA LYS A 86 -2.48 -8.97 -18.67
C LYS A 86 -1.45 -8.82 -17.54
N LEU A 87 -1.51 -9.67 -16.51
CA LEU A 87 -0.66 -9.55 -15.34
C LEU A 87 0.73 -10.13 -15.65
N GLU A 88 1.77 -9.29 -15.57
CA GLU A 88 3.17 -9.69 -15.72
C GLU A 88 3.97 -9.36 -14.45
N ARG A 89 5.02 -10.14 -14.19
CA ARG A 89 5.91 -9.88 -13.05
C ARG A 89 6.59 -8.51 -13.22
N ALA A 90 6.57 -7.71 -12.17
CA ALA A 90 7.27 -6.43 -12.16
C ALA A 90 8.77 -6.65 -12.41
N THR A 91 9.31 -5.87 -13.35
CA THR A 91 10.73 -5.89 -13.72
C THR A 91 11.39 -4.56 -13.38
N VAL A 92 12.70 -4.59 -13.17
CA VAL A 92 13.49 -3.40 -12.84
C VAL A 92 14.52 -3.14 -13.92
N LYS A 93 14.88 -1.87 -14.10
CA LYS A 93 15.97 -1.49 -14.99
C LYS A 93 17.30 -1.61 -14.24
N ALA A 94 18.20 -2.44 -14.73
CA ALA A 94 19.57 -2.53 -14.24
C ALA A 94 20.39 -1.32 -14.71
N GLY A 95 21.58 -1.12 -14.12
CA GLY A 95 22.46 0.00 -14.44
C GLY A 95 22.96 0.00 -15.89
N ASP A 96 22.92 -1.14 -16.56
CA ASP A 96 23.23 -1.33 -17.98
C ASP A 96 22.04 -1.08 -18.92
N GLY A 97 20.87 -0.73 -18.37
CA GLY A 97 19.63 -0.47 -19.12
C GLY A 97 18.80 -1.72 -19.45
N SER A 98 19.31 -2.91 -19.11
CA SER A 98 18.58 -4.17 -19.28
C SER A 98 17.40 -4.28 -18.30
N THR A 99 16.36 -5.00 -18.71
CA THR A 99 15.19 -5.27 -17.86
C THR A 99 15.40 -6.61 -17.16
N VAL A 100 15.53 -6.59 -15.85
CA VAL A 100 15.81 -7.79 -15.05
C VAL A 100 14.72 -8.02 -14.00
N THR A 101 14.45 -9.28 -13.71
CA THR A 101 13.69 -9.66 -12.51
C THR A 101 14.66 -9.79 -11.35
N VAL A 102 14.41 -9.03 -10.29
CA VAL A 102 15.20 -9.12 -9.05
C VAL A 102 14.34 -9.73 -7.94
N ASP A 103 15.00 -10.48 -7.07
CA ASP A 103 14.37 -11.06 -5.86
C ASP A 103 14.58 -10.16 -4.62
N TYR A 104 15.20 -9.00 -4.78
CA TYR A 104 15.36 -7.98 -3.76
C TYR A 104 14.60 -6.70 -4.10
N ARG A 105 14.19 -5.96 -3.08
CA ARG A 105 13.41 -4.73 -3.22
C ARG A 105 14.30 -3.56 -3.66
N ILE A 106 13.85 -2.80 -4.67
CA ILE A 106 14.57 -1.63 -5.24
C ILE A 106 14.10 -0.27 -4.70
N SER A 107 13.16 -0.24 -3.75
CA SER A 107 12.69 1.03 -3.18
C SER A 107 13.86 1.77 -2.52
N LYS A 108 14.05 3.03 -2.89
CA LYS A 108 15.07 3.90 -2.28
C LYS A 108 14.69 4.27 -0.84
N ARG A 109 15.72 4.53 -0.06
CA ARG A 109 15.72 5.23 1.24
C ARG A 109 15.20 6.66 1.09
#